data_AF-A0A6P6SQU8-F1
#
_entry.id   AF-A0A6P6SQU8-F1
#
_cell.length_a   1.000
_cell.length_b   1.000
_cell.length_c   1.000
_cell.angle_alpha   90.00
_cell.angle_beta   90.00
_cell.angle_gamma   90.00
#
_symmetry.space_group_name_H-M   'P 1'
#
loop_
_entity.id
_entity.type
_entity.pdbx_description
1 polymer ?
#
loop_
_entity_poly.entity_id
_entity_poly.type
_entity_poly.pdbx_seq_one_letter_code
_entity_poly.pdbx_strand_id
1 'polypeptide(L)'
;MSHGFLSFAYSSITIGTFSFDIEGGDLRYCQKCALHKPPRAHHCRVCNRCVLRMVCLVYLLFMPFLECPGYCLKVLPLEFKDHHCVWLNNCVGHANYKTFFIFIVYAVVSCIYSLVLLCGSLTVDSMTDDEQNEGFFRAAYVISGLLLVPLTLALTIFMFWHVYLILQNKTTIEYHEGVRAMWLAEKGGYLYSHPYDLGAYENMISVLGPNIFCWVCPTSEQIGSGLRFRTGVDKLAGTSF
;
A
#
# COMPACT_ATOMS: atom_id res chain seq x y z
N MET A 1 -8.26 56.27 2.03
CA MET A 1 -6.98 56.13 2.75
C MET A 1 -6.69 54.65 2.88
N SER A 2 -5.54 54.27 2.34
CA SER A 2 -5.05 52.93 2.08
C SER A 2 -4.67 52.18 3.36
N HIS A 3 -5.14 50.94 3.51
CA HIS A 3 -4.50 49.95 4.37
C HIS A 3 -3.75 48.95 3.48
N GLY A 4 -2.43 48.93 3.65
CA GLY A 4 -1.51 48.17 2.82
C GLY A 4 -1.62 46.67 3.07
N PHE A 5 -1.83 45.93 1.98
CA PHE A 5 -1.58 44.50 1.93
C PHE A 5 -0.08 44.28 1.78
N LEU A 6 0.52 43.61 2.77
CA LEU A 6 1.88 43.07 2.68
C LEU A 6 1.91 42.03 1.56
N SER A 7 2.55 42.40 0.45
CA SER A 7 2.91 41.49 -0.63
C SER A 7 4.04 40.58 -0.14
N PHE A 8 3.72 39.33 0.20
CA PHE A 8 4.74 38.29 0.30
C PHE A 8 4.96 37.70 -1.09
N ALA A 9 6.19 37.87 -1.58
CA ALA A 9 6.63 37.42 -2.89
C ALA A 9 6.58 35.87 -2.96
N TYR A 10 5.75 35.35 -3.84
CA TYR A 10 5.76 33.95 -4.25
C TYR A 10 6.95 33.72 -5.20
N SER A 11 7.91 32.90 -4.78
CA SER A 11 8.91 32.34 -5.68
C SER A 11 8.35 31.10 -6.35
N SER A 12 7.57 31.30 -7.42
CA SER A 12 7.15 30.24 -8.32
C SER A 12 8.38 29.75 -9.10
N ILE A 13 8.92 28.58 -8.74
CA ILE A 13 9.85 27.85 -9.59
C ILE A 13 9.02 27.21 -10.71
N THR A 14 8.95 27.89 -11.86
CA THR A 14 8.40 27.37 -13.12
C THR A 14 9.37 26.33 -13.68
N ILE A 15 9.19 25.09 -13.25
CA ILE A 15 9.51 23.89 -14.04
C ILE A 15 8.15 23.28 -14.38
N GLY A 16 7.95 22.73 -15.58
CA GLY A 16 6.68 22.17 -16.09
C GLY A 16 6.16 20.94 -15.32
N THR A 17 6.06 21.03 -14.00
CA THR A 17 5.51 20.04 -13.09
C THR A 17 4.09 20.42 -12.74
N PHE A 18 3.14 19.54 -13.00
CA PHE A 18 1.78 19.68 -12.50
C PHE A 18 1.78 19.20 -11.05
N SER A 19 2.11 20.10 -10.14
CA SER A 19 1.84 19.91 -8.71
C SER A 19 0.34 20.15 -8.49
N PHE A 20 -0.37 19.13 -8.02
CA PHE A 20 -1.70 19.34 -7.48
C PHE A 20 -1.52 20.22 -6.24
N ASP A 21 -1.95 21.48 -6.29
CA ASP A 21 -1.85 22.40 -5.16
C ASP A 21 -2.56 21.79 -3.94
N ILE A 22 -1.76 21.35 -2.95
CA ILE A 22 -2.29 20.80 -1.68
C ILE A 22 -2.62 21.92 -0.68
N GLU A 23 -2.18 23.16 -0.93
CA GLU A 23 -2.50 24.29 -0.05
C GLU A 23 -3.99 24.72 -0.09
N GLY A 24 -4.80 24.07 -0.93
CA GLY A 24 -6.26 24.20 -0.97
C GLY A 24 -6.99 22.85 -0.96
N GLY A 25 -6.46 21.84 -0.27
CA GLY A 25 -7.11 20.54 -0.15
C GLY A 25 -8.50 20.66 0.46
N ASP A 26 -9.51 20.73 -0.40
CA ASP A 26 -10.93 20.84 -0.06
C ASP A 26 -11.25 19.83 1.05
N LEU A 27 -11.59 20.31 2.26
CA LEU A 27 -11.76 19.48 3.45
C LEU A 27 -12.92 18.51 3.24
N ARG A 28 -12.64 17.35 2.67
CA ARG A 28 -13.65 16.37 2.22
C ARG A 28 -14.52 15.96 3.39
N TYR A 29 -15.80 16.29 3.38
CA TYR A 29 -16.70 15.97 4.48
C TYR A 29 -17.24 14.53 4.38
N CYS A 30 -17.34 13.83 5.50
CA CYS A 30 -18.02 12.54 5.61
C CYS A 30 -19.44 12.74 6.11
N GLN A 31 -20.44 12.58 5.23
CA GLN A 31 -21.85 12.65 5.61
C GLN A 31 -22.26 11.60 6.66
N LYS A 32 -21.68 10.38 6.58
CA LYS A 32 -22.02 9.27 7.48
C LYS A 32 -21.48 9.43 8.90
N CYS A 33 -20.29 9.98 9.03
CA CYS A 33 -19.64 10.20 10.33
C CYS A 33 -19.79 11.65 10.83
N ALA A 34 -20.43 12.52 10.05
CA ALA A 34 -20.58 13.95 10.31
C ALA A 34 -19.26 14.66 10.71
N LEU A 35 -18.18 14.37 9.98
CA LEU A 35 -16.84 14.91 10.28
C LEU A 35 -16.08 15.25 9.00
N HIS A 36 -15.20 16.26 9.06
CA HIS A 36 -14.23 16.53 8.00
C HIS A 36 -13.17 15.43 7.99
N LYS A 37 -12.97 14.80 6.82
CA LYS A 37 -11.98 13.75 6.63
C LYS A 37 -10.60 14.40 6.54
N PRO A 38 -9.64 13.96 7.38
CA PRO A 38 -8.25 14.30 7.19
C PRO A 38 -7.74 13.85 5.81
N PRO A 39 -6.63 14.42 5.33
CA PRO A 39 -5.96 13.95 4.12
C PRO A 39 -5.74 12.43 4.18
N ARG A 40 -5.89 11.75 3.03
CA ARG A 40 -5.73 10.29 2.89
C ARG A 40 -6.71 9.43 3.71
N ALA A 41 -7.73 10.02 4.36
CA ALA A 41 -8.73 9.29 5.12
C ALA A 41 -9.94 8.91 4.26
N HIS A 42 -10.44 7.68 4.45
CA HIS A 42 -11.59 7.13 3.72
C HIS A 42 -12.60 6.53 4.71
N HIS A 43 -13.89 6.62 4.40
CA HIS A 43 -14.93 6.01 5.22
C HIS A 43 -15.12 4.55 4.79
N CYS A 44 -15.02 3.62 5.73
CA CYS A 44 -15.36 2.22 5.51
C CYS A 44 -16.80 1.95 5.96
N ARG A 45 -17.63 1.39 5.09
CA ARG A 45 -19.00 1.02 5.43
C ARG A 45 -19.06 -0.16 6.39
N VAL A 46 -18.13 -1.12 6.26
CA VAL A 46 -18.08 -2.34 7.09
C VAL A 46 -17.74 -2.01 8.54
N CYS A 47 -16.69 -1.21 8.77
CA CYS A 47 -16.33 -0.75 10.12
C CYS A 47 -17.17 0.44 10.61
N ASN A 48 -18.02 1.02 9.75
CA ASN A 48 -18.84 2.20 9.99
C ASN A 48 -18.06 3.41 10.58
N ARG A 49 -16.83 3.63 10.12
CA ARG A 49 -15.96 4.72 10.60
C ARG A 49 -14.99 5.20 9.52
N CYS A 50 -14.50 6.42 9.68
CA CYS A 50 -13.38 6.92 8.87
C CYS A 50 -12.05 6.30 9.34
N VAL A 51 -11.27 5.80 8.39
CA VAL A 51 -9.97 5.16 8.61
C VAL A 51 -8.89 6.01 7.93
N LEU A 52 -7.85 6.36 8.69
CA LEU A 52 -6.70 7.13 8.21
C LEU A 52 -5.79 6.25 7.35
N ARG A 53 -5.25 6.81 6.25
CA ARG A 53 -4.30 6.14 5.33
C ARG A 53 -4.73 4.72 4.96
N MET A 54 -5.96 4.59 4.46
CA MET A 54 -6.56 3.30 4.19
C MET A 54 -5.85 2.56 3.05
N VAL A 55 -5.50 1.29 3.27
CA VAL A 55 -4.82 0.45 2.27
C VAL A 55 -5.79 -0.60 1.73
N CYS A 56 -5.90 -0.70 0.41
CA CYS A 56 -6.75 -1.72 -0.21
C CYS A 56 -5.99 -3.00 -0.52
N LEU A 57 -6.60 -4.13 -0.16
CA LEU A 57 -5.99 -5.45 -0.24
C LEU A 57 -6.65 -6.39 -1.27
N VAL A 58 -7.85 -6.06 -1.77
CA VAL A 58 -8.70 -7.01 -2.52
C VAL A 58 -8.44 -6.98 -4.03
N TYR A 59 -7.88 -5.89 -4.58
CA TYR A 59 -7.82 -5.66 -6.03
C TYR A 59 -6.72 -6.42 -6.79
N LEU A 60 -5.74 -6.99 -6.10
CA LEU A 60 -4.45 -7.32 -6.72
C LEU A 60 -4.31 -8.78 -7.18
N LEU A 61 -5.19 -9.67 -6.72
CA LEU A 61 -5.21 -11.06 -7.20
C LEU A 61 -5.70 -11.19 -8.66
N PHE A 62 -6.21 -10.12 -9.27
CA PHE A 62 -6.79 -10.13 -10.62
C PHE A 62 -6.06 -9.24 -11.65
N MET A 63 -5.04 -8.47 -11.27
CA MET A 63 -4.47 -7.43 -12.14
C MET A 63 -3.23 -7.76 -12.99
N PRO A 64 -2.44 -8.84 -12.81
CA PRO A 64 -1.24 -9.02 -13.65
C PRO A 64 -1.52 -9.37 -15.13
N PHE A 65 -2.79 -9.37 -15.57
CA PHE A 65 -3.18 -9.67 -16.97
C PHE A 65 -3.86 -8.50 -17.72
N LEU A 66 -3.97 -7.31 -17.14
CA LEU A 66 -4.75 -6.19 -17.73
C LEU A 66 -3.94 -4.89 -17.93
N GLU A 67 -2.64 -5.00 -18.18
CA GLU A 67 -1.85 -3.90 -18.76
C GLU A 67 -2.18 -3.74 -20.25
N CYS A 68 -3.40 -3.28 -20.54
CA CYS A 68 -3.81 -2.88 -21.88
C CYS A 68 -3.87 -1.34 -21.93
N PRO A 69 -2.89 -0.67 -22.60
CA PRO A 69 -2.76 0.79 -22.58
C PRO A 69 -3.90 1.56 -23.28
N GLY A 70 -4.86 0.86 -23.91
CA GLY A 70 -5.93 1.47 -24.72
C GLY A 70 -7.35 1.46 -24.13
N TYR A 71 -7.65 0.63 -23.12
CA TYR A 71 -9.04 0.39 -22.66
C TYR A 71 -9.36 0.89 -21.24
N CYS A 72 -8.37 1.46 -20.54
CA CYS A 72 -8.45 1.76 -19.11
C CYS A 72 -9.45 2.87 -18.72
N LEU A 73 -9.97 3.65 -19.67
CA LEU A 73 -10.77 4.85 -19.35
C LEU A 73 -12.30 4.63 -19.29
N LYS A 74 -12.82 3.46 -19.70
CA LYS A 74 -14.28 3.24 -19.78
C LYS A 74 -14.86 2.26 -18.76
N VAL A 75 -14.05 1.48 -18.05
CA VAL A 75 -14.55 0.55 -17.03
C VAL A 75 -13.60 0.53 -15.85
N LEU A 76 -13.82 1.43 -14.91
CA LEU A 76 -13.68 1.13 -13.49
C LEU A 76 -14.45 2.22 -12.76
N PRO A 77 -15.74 2.00 -12.44
CA PRO A 77 -16.38 2.84 -11.46
C PRO A 77 -15.51 2.78 -10.21
N LEU A 78 -14.95 3.92 -9.85
CA LEU A 78 -14.13 4.18 -8.67
C LEU A 78 -15.05 4.16 -7.42
N GLU A 79 -15.88 3.13 -7.35
CA GLU A 79 -17.01 3.00 -6.44
C GLU A 79 -17.00 1.68 -5.66
N PHE A 80 -15.84 1.03 -5.57
CA PHE A 80 -15.64 0.02 -4.54
C PHE A 80 -15.18 0.69 -3.26
N LYS A 81 -16.17 1.26 -2.58
CA LYS A 81 -16.04 2.09 -1.38
C LYS A 81 -15.61 1.33 -0.11
N ASP A 82 -15.17 0.07 -0.19
CA ASP A 82 -14.93 -0.74 1.00
C ASP A 82 -13.59 -1.50 0.95
N HIS A 83 -12.55 -0.87 1.49
CA HIS A 83 -11.20 -1.46 1.60
C HIS A 83 -10.99 -2.18 2.96
N HIS A 84 -12.03 -2.90 3.40
CA HIS A 84 -12.00 -3.72 4.60
C HIS A 84 -11.20 -4.99 4.32
N CYS A 85 -10.24 -5.35 5.18
CA CYS A 85 -9.59 -6.64 5.08
C CYS A 85 -10.54 -7.70 5.63
N VAL A 86 -11.08 -8.55 4.76
CA VAL A 86 -11.95 -9.66 5.16
C VAL A 86 -11.20 -10.65 6.06
N TRP A 87 -9.93 -10.92 5.74
CA TRP A 87 -9.09 -11.88 6.46
C TRP A 87 -8.77 -11.49 7.90
N LEU A 88 -8.61 -10.20 8.16
CA LEU A 88 -8.36 -9.67 9.51
C LEU A 88 -9.63 -9.20 10.20
N ASN A 89 -10.77 -9.26 9.50
CA ASN A 89 -12.03 -8.66 9.89
C ASN A 89 -11.88 -7.22 10.43
N ASN A 90 -10.95 -6.45 9.85
CA ASN A 90 -10.64 -5.09 10.26
C ASN A 90 -10.08 -4.29 9.09
N CYS A 91 -10.19 -2.97 9.14
CA CYS A 91 -9.52 -2.11 8.18
C CYS A 91 -8.03 -1.99 8.49
N VAL A 92 -7.23 -1.97 7.43
CA VAL A 92 -5.79 -1.66 7.51
C VAL A 92 -5.58 -0.21 7.13
N GLY A 93 -4.97 0.55 8.03
CA GLY A 93 -4.68 1.96 7.86
C GLY A 93 -3.52 2.42 8.73
N HIS A 94 -3.40 3.74 8.95
CA HIS A 94 -2.27 4.36 9.65
C HIS A 94 -1.87 3.64 10.95
N ALA A 95 -2.87 3.26 11.76
CA ALA A 95 -2.64 2.72 13.09
C ALA A 95 -2.06 1.29 13.11
N ASN A 96 -2.32 0.49 12.08
CA ASN A 96 -1.99 -0.94 12.06
C ASN A 96 -1.27 -1.39 10.78
N TYR A 97 -0.92 -0.47 9.88
CA TYR A 97 -0.27 -0.82 8.61
C TYR A 97 1.09 -1.49 8.80
N LYS A 98 1.90 -1.03 9.76
CA LYS A 98 3.19 -1.66 10.10
C LYS A 98 3.00 -3.11 10.52
N THR A 99 2.12 -3.37 11.49
CA THR A 99 1.82 -4.73 11.96
C THR A 99 1.27 -5.60 10.85
N PHE A 100 0.41 -5.05 9.99
CA PHE A 100 -0.12 -5.76 8.82
C PHE A 100 0.98 -6.17 7.82
N PHE A 101 1.88 -5.25 7.48
CA PHE A 101 2.97 -5.54 6.55
C PHE A 101 3.91 -6.60 7.12
N ILE A 102 4.25 -6.50 8.41
CA ILE A 102 5.08 -7.48 9.12
C ILE A 102 4.40 -8.85 9.15
N PHE A 103 3.08 -8.90 9.36
CA PHE A 103 2.30 -10.14 9.26
C PHE A 103 2.42 -10.78 7.87
N ILE A 104 2.33 -10.02 6.78
CA ILE A 104 2.53 -10.56 5.41
C ILE A 104 3.94 -11.12 5.24
N VAL A 105 4.98 -10.40 5.70
CA VAL A 105 6.37 -10.85 5.61
C VAL A 105 6.55 -12.19 6.35
N TYR A 106 6.05 -12.30 7.58
CA TYR A 106 6.12 -13.55 8.33
C TYR A 106 5.31 -14.68 7.67
N ALA A 107 4.13 -14.39 7.11
CA ALA A 107 3.34 -15.39 6.40
C ALA A 107 4.09 -15.95 5.18
N VAL A 108 4.75 -15.08 4.39
CA VAL A 108 5.59 -15.51 3.25
C VAL A 108 6.76 -16.36 3.71
N VAL A 109 7.48 -15.94 4.76
CA VAL A 109 8.61 -16.70 5.30
C VAL A 109 8.17 -18.08 5.80
N SER A 110 7.05 -18.16 6.52
CA SER A 110 6.49 -19.43 6.98
C SER A 110 6.06 -20.34 5.82
N CYS A 111 5.44 -19.79 4.78
CA CYS A 111 5.08 -20.57 3.59
C CYS A 111 6.31 -21.12 2.85
N ILE A 112 7.35 -20.31 2.68
CA ILE A 112 8.62 -20.74 2.08
C ILE A 112 9.29 -21.82 2.94
N TYR A 113 9.33 -21.64 4.26
CA TYR A 113 9.90 -22.63 5.18
C TYR A 113 9.16 -23.98 5.09
N SER A 114 7.83 -23.96 5.10
CA SER A 114 7.00 -25.16 4.90
C SER A 114 7.24 -25.82 3.54
N LEU A 115 7.47 -25.03 2.48
CA LEU A 115 7.75 -25.56 1.14
C LEU A 115 9.12 -26.25 1.09
N VAL A 116 10.13 -25.68 1.74
CA VAL A 116 11.46 -26.30 1.88
C VAL A 116 11.37 -27.61 2.66
N LEU A 117 10.62 -27.65 3.77
CA LEU A 117 10.40 -28.89 4.52
C LEU A 117 9.67 -29.94 3.67
N LEU A 118 8.65 -29.55 2.92
CA LEU A 118 7.91 -30.46 2.02
C LEU A 118 8.83 -31.04 0.94
N CYS A 119 9.67 -30.21 0.30
CA CYS A 119 10.66 -30.68 -0.67
C CYS A 119 11.70 -31.61 -0.04
N GLY A 120 12.18 -31.29 1.16
CA GLY A 120 13.11 -32.14 1.91
C GLY A 120 12.51 -33.52 2.20
N SER A 121 11.28 -33.58 2.70
CA SER A 121 10.58 -34.83 2.97
C SER A 121 10.42 -35.69 1.71
N LEU A 122 10.06 -35.10 0.57
CA LEU A 122 9.95 -35.83 -0.70
C LEU A 122 11.27 -36.46 -1.16
N THR A 123 12.40 -35.79 -0.93
CA THR A 123 13.72 -36.34 -1.29
C THR A 123 14.15 -37.49 -0.40
N VAL A 124 13.80 -37.47 0.89
CA VAL A 124 14.15 -38.53 1.84
C VAL A 124 13.25 -39.75 1.68
N ASP A 125 11.94 -39.55 1.52
CA ASP A 125 10.94 -40.62 1.39
C ASP A 125 11.14 -41.46 0.12
N SER A 126 11.63 -40.83 -0.97
CA SER A 126 12.00 -41.55 -2.20
C SER A 126 13.10 -42.62 -2.04
N MET A 127 13.72 -42.74 -0.86
CA MET A 127 14.81 -43.68 -0.58
C MET A 127 14.41 -44.84 0.35
N THR A 128 13.18 -44.91 0.86
CA THR A 128 12.74 -45.96 1.81
C THR A 128 11.45 -46.65 1.34
N ASP A 129 11.56 -47.87 0.81
CA ASP A 129 10.43 -48.69 0.34
C ASP A 129 9.66 -49.32 1.53
N ASP A 130 8.46 -48.81 1.85
CA ASP A 130 7.51 -49.46 2.78
C ASP A 130 6.05 -49.30 2.28
N GLU A 131 5.51 -50.37 1.68
CA GLU A 131 4.37 -50.34 0.72
C GLU A 131 2.98 -49.96 1.30
N GLN A 132 2.71 -50.08 2.60
CA GLN A 132 1.34 -49.92 3.13
C GLN A 132 0.99 -48.51 3.64
N ASN A 133 1.97 -47.74 4.10
CA ASN A 133 1.75 -46.34 4.55
C ASN A 133 2.01 -45.32 3.43
N GLU A 134 2.67 -45.73 2.35
CA GLU A 134 3.07 -44.90 1.22
C GLU A 134 1.90 -44.10 0.60
N GLY A 135 0.77 -44.76 0.34
CA GLY A 135 -0.33 -44.14 -0.41
C GLY A 135 -0.98 -42.96 0.31
N PHE A 136 -1.14 -43.04 1.64
CA PHE A 136 -1.72 -41.97 2.46
C PHE A 136 -0.77 -40.79 2.59
N PHE A 137 0.51 -41.03 2.89
CA PHE A 137 1.52 -39.97 3.00
C PHE A 137 1.77 -39.29 1.66
N ARG A 138 1.85 -40.05 0.56
CA ARG A 138 2.00 -39.52 -0.80
C ARG A 138 0.81 -38.65 -1.20
N ALA A 139 -0.41 -39.08 -0.92
CA ALA A 139 -1.60 -38.24 -1.15
C ALA A 139 -1.56 -36.96 -0.30
N ALA A 140 -1.18 -37.05 0.98
CA ALA A 140 -1.05 -35.90 1.86
C ALA A 140 -0.01 -34.89 1.38
N TYR A 141 1.16 -35.35 0.90
CA TYR A 141 2.19 -34.48 0.32
C TYR A 141 1.74 -33.80 -0.97
N VAL A 142 1.08 -34.54 -1.86
CA VAL A 142 0.54 -33.98 -3.11
C VAL A 142 -0.51 -32.90 -2.81
N ILE A 143 -1.45 -33.18 -1.91
CA ILE A 143 -2.48 -32.20 -1.48
C ILE A 143 -1.82 -30.98 -0.83
N SER A 144 -0.84 -31.20 0.05
CA SER A 144 -0.11 -30.11 0.72
C SER A 144 0.62 -29.23 -0.28
N GLY A 145 1.29 -29.81 -1.28
CA GLY A 145 1.94 -29.08 -2.36
C GLY A 145 0.97 -28.28 -3.23
N LEU A 146 -0.16 -28.89 -3.60
CA LEU A 146 -1.22 -28.24 -4.39
C LEU A 146 -1.81 -27.02 -3.70
N LEU A 147 -1.85 -27.00 -2.37
CA LEU A 147 -2.32 -25.85 -1.60
C LEU A 147 -1.21 -24.83 -1.34
N LEU A 148 -0.02 -25.30 -0.97
CA LEU A 148 1.07 -24.44 -0.48
C LEU A 148 1.75 -23.65 -1.61
N VAL A 149 1.95 -24.25 -2.78
CA VAL A 149 2.61 -23.59 -3.92
C VAL A 149 1.85 -22.34 -4.39
N PRO A 150 0.55 -22.42 -4.76
CA PRO A 150 -0.19 -21.24 -5.19
C PRO A 150 -0.37 -20.22 -4.07
N LEU A 151 -0.51 -20.66 -2.81
CA LEU A 151 -0.56 -19.76 -1.65
C LEU A 151 0.73 -18.95 -1.50
N THR A 152 1.88 -19.62 -1.61
CA THR A 152 3.21 -18.98 -1.51
C THR A 152 3.39 -17.97 -2.65
N LEU A 153 3.01 -18.34 -3.88
CA LEU A 153 3.07 -17.44 -5.04
C LEU A 153 2.16 -16.21 -4.85
N ALA A 154 0.92 -16.41 -4.43
CA ALA A 154 -0.03 -15.32 -4.21
C ALA A 154 0.45 -14.34 -3.12
N LEU A 155 0.94 -14.86 -1.99
CA LEU A 155 1.44 -14.04 -0.89
C LEU A 155 2.75 -13.32 -1.22
N THR A 156 3.64 -13.93 -2.00
CA THR A 156 4.89 -13.26 -2.44
C THR A 156 4.59 -12.09 -3.38
N ILE A 157 3.72 -12.27 -4.39
CA ILE A 157 3.27 -11.17 -5.27
C ILE A 157 2.63 -10.05 -4.45
N PHE A 158 1.78 -10.41 -3.49
CA PHE A 158 1.13 -9.45 -2.61
C PHE A 158 2.13 -8.68 -1.74
N MET A 159 3.15 -9.36 -1.19
CA MET A 159 4.22 -8.74 -0.44
C MET A 159 5.02 -7.75 -1.31
N PHE A 160 5.43 -8.14 -2.52
CA PHE A 160 6.18 -7.26 -3.43
C PHE A 160 5.38 -6.03 -3.83
N TRP A 161 4.07 -6.17 -4.05
CA TRP A 161 3.21 -5.02 -4.29
C TRP A 161 3.20 -4.05 -3.11
N HIS A 162 3.08 -4.54 -1.88
CA HIS A 162 3.12 -3.69 -0.70
C HIS A 162 4.48 -3.00 -0.51
N VAL A 163 5.58 -3.69 -0.84
CA VAL A 163 6.92 -3.07 -0.86
C VAL A 163 6.96 -1.91 -1.86
N TYR A 164 6.44 -2.11 -3.08
CA TYR A 164 6.35 -1.05 -4.09
C TYR A 164 5.54 0.17 -3.61
N LEU A 165 4.38 -0.07 -2.98
CA LEU A 165 3.56 1.00 -2.41
C LEU A 165 4.27 1.76 -1.29
N ILE A 166 4.99 1.06 -0.41
CA ILE A 166 5.78 1.67 0.67
C ILE A 166 6.89 2.54 0.09
N LEU A 167 7.63 2.04 -0.91
CA LEU A 167 8.73 2.77 -1.53
C LEU A 167 8.31 4.08 -2.17
N GLN A 168 7.07 4.18 -2.66
CA GLN A 168 6.52 5.41 -3.27
C GLN A 168 5.62 6.21 -2.32
N ASN A 169 5.46 5.77 -1.06
CA ASN A 169 4.53 6.34 -0.08
C ASN A 169 3.09 6.51 -0.60
N LYS A 170 2.62 5.54 -1.38
CA LYS A 170 1.25 5.50 -1.92
C LYS A 170 0.43 4.46 -1.17
N THR A 171 -0.81 4.78 -0.88
CA THR A 171 -1.83 3.75 -0.62
C THR A 171 -2.31 3.17 -1.94
N THR A 172 -2.93 1.99 -1.93
CA THR A 172 -3.52 1.41 -3.15
C THR A 172 -4.54 2.35 -3.80
N ILE A 173 -5.28 3.13 -2.99
CA ILE A 173 -6.24 4.12 -3.47
C ILE A 173 -5.52 5.25 -4.22
N GLU A 174 -4.48 5.81 -3.59
CA GLU A 174 -3.67 6.88 -4.19
C GLU A 174 -2.91 6.40 -5.42
N TYR A 175 -2.55 5.12 -5.50
CA TYR A 175 -1.98 4.55 -6.71
C TYR A 175 -2.97 4.65 -7.88
N HIS A 176 -4.22 4.23 -7.70
CA HIS A 176 -5.24 4.33 -8.75
C HIS A 176 -5.62 5.77 -9.09
N GLU A 177 -5.78 6.63 -8.08
CA GLU A 177 -6.01 8.07 -8.28
C GLU A 177 -4.81 8.71 -9.02
N GLY A 178 -3.59 8.28 -8.68
CA GLY A 178 -2.34 8.72 -9.28
C GLY A 178 -2.17 8.30 -10.74
N VAL A 179 -2.58 7.08 -11.12
CA VAL A 179 -2.56 6.63 -12.53
C VAL A 179 -3.43 7.55 -13.40
N ARG A 180 -4.62 7.93 -12.90
CA ARG A 180 -5.48 8.89 -13.61
C ARG A 180 -4.86 10.28 -13.69
N ALA A 181 -4.25 10.74 -12.60
CA ALA A 181 -3.59 12.05 -12.56
C ALA A 181 -2.36 12.12 -13.49
N MET A 182 -1.57 11.05 -13.58
CA MET A 182 -0.45 10.94 -14.51
C MET A 182 -0.90 11.09 -15.96
N TRP A 183 -1.93 10.35 -16.36
CA TRP A 183 -2.46 10.42 -17.71
C TRP A 183 -2.99 11.83 -18.09
N LEU A 184 -3.64 12.51 -17.14
CA LEU A 184 -4.08 13.90 -17.33
C LEU A 184 -2.90 14.87 -17.45
N ALA A 185 -1.86 14.70 -16.65
CA ALA A 185 -0.66 15.52 -16.70
C ALA A 185 0.09 15.33 -18.03
N GLU A 186 0.23 14.08 -18.49
CA GLU A 186 0.88 13.74 -19.76
C GLU A 186 0.17 14.42 -20.96
N LYS A 187 -1.16 14.38 -20.98
CA LYS A 187 -1.96 15.10 -21.99
C LYS A 187 -1.80 16.62 -21.93
N GLY A 188 -1.51 17.15 -20.74
CA GLY A 188 -1.22 18.56 -20.54
C GLY A 188 0.24 18.94 -20.80
N GLY A 189 1.12 17.98 -21.11
CA GLY A 189 2.56 18.22 -21.28
C GLY A 189 3.32 18.44 -19.97
N TYR A 190 2.74 18.02 -18.83
CA TYR A 190 3.32 18.20 -17.51
C TYR A 190 3.86 16.89 -16.94
N LEU A 191 4.95 16.98 -16.15
CA LEU A 191 5.44 15.87 -15.36
C LEU A 191 4.62 15.74 -14.06
N TYR A 192 4.01 14.58 -13.85
CA TYR A 192 3.32 14.26 -12.60
C TYR A 192 4.32 13.77 -11.56
N SER A 193 4.29 14.38 -10.38
CA SER A 193 5.01 13.90 -9.19
C SER A 193 4.03 13.69 -8.06
N HIS A 194 4.14 12.56 -7.37
CA HIS A 194 3.25 12.25 -6.26
C HIS A 194 3.66 13.06 -5.02
N PRO A 195 2.74 13.82 -4.40
CA PRO A 195 3.07 14.85 -3.40
C PRO A 195 3.65 14.29 -2.10
N TYR A 196 3.35 13.03 -1.76
CA TYR A 196 3.86 12.37 -0.55
C TYR A 196 5.13 11.55 -0.79
N ASP A 197 5.62 11.49 -2.03
CA ASP A 197 6.87 10.80 -2.34
C ASP A 197 8.06 11.71 -1.99
N LEU A 198 8.78 11.35 -0.92
CA LEU A 198 9.93 12.12 -0.42
C LEU A 198 11.28 11.47 -0.76
N GLY A 199 11.26 10.34 -1.46
CA GLY A 199 12.38 9.45 -1.69
C GLY A 199 12.26 8.13 -0.90
N ALA A 200 12.80 7.06 -1.46
CA ALA A 200 12.60 5.68 -0.96
C ALA A 200 12.91 5.51 0.53
N TYR A 201 14.02 6.06 1.02
CA TYR A 201 14.43 5.93 2.43
C TYR A 201 13.46 6.63 3.39
N GLU A 202 13.11 7.90 3.11
CA GLU A 202 12.15 8.68 3.90
C GLU A 202 10.76 8.03 3.89
N ASN A 203 10.35 7.50 2.73
CA ASN A 203 9.08 6.80 2.57
C ASN A 203 9.06 5.52 3.41
N MET A 204 10.15 4.74 3.43
CA MET A 204 10.28 3.55 4.28
C MET A 204 10.24 3.90 5.76
N ILE A 205 10.99 4.93 6.20
CA ILE A 205 10.97 5.39 7.58
C ILE A 205 9.56 5.79 8.00
N SER A 206 8.82 6.51 7.14
CA SER A 206 7.44 6.95 7.41
C SER A 206 6.45 5.81 7.71
N VAL A 207 6.80 4.57 7.36
CA VAL A 207 5.98 3.37 7.58
C VAL A 207 6.57 2.47 8.67
N LEU A 208 7.87 2.16 8.58
CA LEU A 208 8.50 1.11 9.39
C LEU A 208 9.11 1.63 10.70
N GLY A 209 9.39 2.93 10.79
CA GLY A 209 10.07 3.53 11.94
C GLY A 209 11.47 4.03 11.59
N PRO A 210 12.03 4.95 12.40
CA PRO A 210 13.42 5.39 12.25
C PRO A 210 14.43 4.29 12.62
N ASN A 211 14.05 3.37 13.50
CA ASN A 211 14.91 2.30 13.99
C ASN A 211 14.86 1.08 13.05
N ILE A 212 15.88 0.91 12.21
CA ILE A 212 15.99 -0.19 11.23
C ILE A 212 15.91 -1.56 11.90
N PHE A 213 16.53 -1.73 13.07
CA PHE A 213 16.48 -2.98 13.83
C PHE A 213 15.06 -3.37 14.28
N CYS A 214 14.15 -2.40 14.38
CA CYS A 214 12.76 -2.62 14.79
C CYS A 214 11.80 -2.77 13.59
N TRP A 215 12.32 -2.85 12.36
CA TRP A 215 11.49 -3.03 11.16
C TRP A 215 10.83 -4.42 11.09
N VAL A 216 11.51 -5.44 11.59
CA VAL A 216 10.97 -6.82 11.69
C VAL A 216 10.15 -7.06 12.95
N CYS A 217 10.19 -6.12 13.90
CA CYS A 217 9.50 -6.26 15.17
C CYS A 217 8.05 -5.76 15.03
N PRO A 218 7.03 -6.55 15.43
CA PRO A 218 5.61 -6.18 15.33
C PRO A 218 5.21 -5.16 16.42
N THR A 219 6.00 -4.11 16.59
CA THR A 219 5.71 -3.00 17.50
C THR A 219 4.72 -2.04 16.85
N SER A 220 3.77 -1.56 17.65
CA SER A 220 2.74 -0.62 17.22
C SER A 220 3.21 0.84 17.30
N GLU A 221 4.51 1.10 17.29
CA GLU A 221 5.01 2.47 17.39
C GLU A 221 4.70 3.21 16.09
N GLN A 222 3.64 4.03 16.14
CA GLN A 222 3.14 4.79 15.01
C GLN A 222 3.91 6.10 14.90
N ILE A 223 4.39 6.42 13.70
CA ILE A 223 5.01 7.72 13.44
C ILE A 223 3.92 8.73 13.10
N GLY A 224 3.75 9.72 13.97
CA GLY A 224 2.80 10.82 13.78
C GLY A 224 1.34 10.41 13.99
N SER A 225 0.47 11.42 13.98
CA SER A 225 -0.97 11.26 14.29
C SER A 225 -1.80 10.68 13.14
N GLY A 226 -1.26 10.61 11.93
CA GLY A 226 -2.00 10.25 10.72
C GLY A 226 -3.00 11.30 10.25
N LEU A 227 -3.06 12.47 10.91
CA LEU A 227 -3.91 13.60 10.52
C LEU A 227 -3.21 14.56 9.55
N ARG A 228 -1.87 14.61 9.59
CA ARG A 228 -1.02 15.36 8.67
C ARG A 228 0.11 14.45 8.20
N PHE A 229 0.43 14.54 6.91
CA PHE A 229 1.53 13.81 6.29
C PHE A 229 2.47 14.83 5.66
N ARG A 230 3.79 14.56 5.73
CA ARG A 230 4.81 15.40 5.12
C ARG A 230 4.74 15.28 3.59
N THR A 231 4.86 16.40 2.90
CA THR A 231 4.79 16.51 1.45
C THR A 231 6.10 17.04 0.86
N GLY A 232 6.28 16.90 -0.45
CA GLY A 232 7.43 17.47 -1.17
C GLY A 232 7.56 18.98 -0.99
N VAL A 233 6.45 19.69 -0.80
CA VAL A 233 6.43 21.13 -0.51
C VAL A 233 7.05 21.41 0.86
N ASP A 234 6.69 20.64 1.89
CA ASP A 234 7.30 20.76 3.23
C ASP A 234 8.82 20.45 3.19
N LYS A 235 9.26 19.57 2.29
CA LYS A 235 10.69 19.25 2.10
C LYS A 235 11.45 20.45 1.51
N LEU A 236 10.88 21.12 0.52
CA LEU A 236 11.47 22.30 -0.12
C LEU A 236 11.50 23.51 0.82
N ALA A 237 10.44 23.72 1.61
CA ALA A 237 10.38 24.79 2.62
C ALA A 237 11.35 24.57 3.79
N GLY A 238 11.74 23.32 4.08
CA GLY A 238 12.74 23.00 5.11
C GLY A 238 14.19 23.20 4.65
N THR A 239 14.44 23.29 3.34
CA THR A 239 15.78 23.50 2.76
C THR A 239 16.11 24.97 2.50
N SER A 240 15.19 25.90 2.77
CA SER A 240 15.35 27.33 2.53
C SER A 240 15.88 28.12 3.75
N PHE A 241 16.72 27.51 4.58
CA PHE A 241 17.44 28.17 5.69
C PHE A 241 18.94 27.95 5.58
#